data_AF-A0A7S1YRS5-F1
#
_entry.id   AF-A0A7S1YRS5-F1
#
_cell.length_a   1.000
_cell.length_b   1.000
_cell.length_c   1.000
_cell.angle_alpha   90.00
_cell.angle_beta   90.00
_cell.angle_gamma   90.00
#
_symmetry.space_group_name_H-M   'P 1'
#
loop_
_entity.id
_entity.type
_entity.pdbx_description
1 polymer ?
#
loop_
_entity_poly.entity_id
_entity_poly.type
_entity_poly.pdbx_seq_one_letter_code
_entity_poly.pdbx_strand_id
1 'polypeptide(L)'
;MAWHPLGQKFTSAGMDTTVKLWLLEEKKVKDAGEASYDAQPRQCTGLPGASDKIEKTYKKPFRTIYENMLTFSTNKVHTDYVDCVQFVGDLILSKSIADKVVLWKPDLTSPRNINSNSSKTCSNNGGNTQNQRLRNNVIALREFSLKHCGIWFIRFNADADCRMLAIGNSRGSIMVWKIDTQSSLPLLSVEGGKKTKKVGGYFASLSNQHCNSTVRMVSFSPDAKSLIATCDDSTVWKWDAIN
;
A
#
# COMPACT_ATOMS: atom_id res chain seq x y z
N MET A 1 4.20 1.13 1.08
CA MET A 1 4.26 1.36 -0.38
C MET A 1 3.76 0.10 -1.08
N ALA A 2 3.11 0.23 -2.23
CA ALA A 2 2.75 -0.90 -3.08
C ALA A 2 2.85 -0.54 -4.56
N TRP A 3 3.29 -1.50 -5.37
CA TRP A 3 3.39 -1.37 -6.82
C TRP A 3 2.07 -1.73 -7.48
N HIS A 4 1.71 -1.00 -8.53
CA HIS A 4 0.65 -1.44 -9.43
C HIS A 4 1.11 -2.68 -10.20
N PRO A 5 0.24 -3.65 -10.53
CA PRO A 5 0.65 -4.91 -11.16
C PRO A 5 1.40 -4.76 -12.49
N LEU A 6 1.11 -3.69 -13.24
CA LEU A 6 1.78 -3.37 -14.51
C LEU A 6 3.10 -2.59 -14.35
N GLY A 7 3.51 -2.27 -13.11
CA GLY A 7 4.81 -1.65 -12.80
C GLY A 7 4.98 -0.18 -13.19
N GLN A 8 3.97 0.47 -13.81
CA GLN A 8 4.08 1.85 -14.29
C GLN A 8 3.81 2.91 -13.21
N LYS A 9 3.22 2.53 -12.07
CA LYS A 9 2.88 3.42 -10.96
C LYS A 9 3.01 2.70 -9.63
N PHE A 10 3.24 3.46 -8.56
CA PHE A 10 3.19 2.92 -7.21
C PHE A 10 2.49 3.88 -6.27
N THR A 11 1.99 3.36 -5.15
CA THR A 11 1.37 4.13 -4.08
C THR A 11 2.24 4.08 -2.83
N SER A 12 2.37 5.21 -2.13
CA SER A 12 3.02 5.30 -0.81
C SER A 12 2.04 5.89 0.19
N ALA A 13 2.21 5.53 1.45
CA ALA A 13 1.44 6.10 2.54
C ALA A 13 2.27 6.11 3.83
N GLY A 14 1.89 6.91 4.82
CA GLY A 14 2.65 6.99 6.06
C GLY A 14 2.01 7.81 7.17
N MET A 15 2.86 8.32 8.07
CA MET A 15 2.46 9.04 9.30
C MET A 15 1.79 10.38 9.05
N ASP A 16 1.97 10.97 7.86
CA ASP A 16 1.34 12.25 7.48
C ASP A 16 -0.15 12.09 7.11
N THR A 17 -0.76 10.92 7.38
CA THR A 17 -2.14 10.52 7.03
C THR A 17 -2.40 10.42 5.53
N THR A 18 -1.40 10.66 4.68
CA THR A 18 -1.62 10.73 3.24
C THR A 18 -1.40 9.39 2.55
N VAL A 19 -2.15 9.19 1.48
CA VAL A 19 -1.81 8.23 0.41
C VAL A 19 -1.44 9.04 -0.83
N LYS A 20 -0.28 8.73 -1.41
CA LYS A 20 0.33 9.41 -2.55
C LYS A 20 0.53 8.43 -3.71
N LEU A 21 0.20 8.86 -4.93
CA LEU A 21 0.39 8.09 -6.16
C LEU A 21 1.51 8.71 -6.99
N TRP A 22 2.39 7.85 -7.49
CA TRP A 22 3.57 8.20 -8.26
C TRP A 22 3.50 7.48 -9.61
N LEU A 23 3.59 8.23 -10.71
CA LEU A 23 3.74 7.69 -12.06
C LEU A 23 5.22 7.61 -12.43
N LEU A 24 5.62 6.53 -13.08
CA LEU A 24 6.99 6.31 -13.54
C LEU A 24 7.14 6.40 -15.05
N GLU A 25 6.05 6.78 -15.73
CA GLU A 25 6.05 6.85 -17.18
C GLU A 25 6.75 8.10 -17.74
N GLU A 26 7.07 9.06 -16.87
CA GLU A 26 7.82 10.26 -17.24
C GLU A 26 9.18 9.89 -17.83
N LYS A 27 9.52 10.53 -18.95
CA LYS A 27 10.77 10.27 -19.68
C LYS A 27 11.99 10.34 -18.77
N LYS A 28 12.06 11.34 -17.88
CA LYS A 28 13.20 11.50 -16.96
C LYS A 28 13.39 10.32 -16.01
N VAL A 29 12.29 9.67 -15.60
CA VAL A 29 12.31 8.49 -14.71
C VAL A 29 12.73 7.25 -15.49
N LYS A 30 12.19 7.06 -16.70
CA LYS A 30 12.59 5.97 -17.60
C LYS A 30 14.06 6.06 -18.00
N ASP A 31 14.52 7.23 -18.46
CA ASP A 31 15.91 7.49 -18.84
C ASP A 31 16.86 7.21 -17.65
N ALA A 32 16.47 7.61 -16.43
CA ALA A 32 17.26 7.31 -15.23
C ALA A 32 17.27 5.83 -14.89
N GLY A 33 16.15 5.13 -15.08
CA GLY A 33 16.06 3.67 -14.94
C GLY A 33 16.99 2.96 -15.92
N GLU A 34 16.96 3.33 -17.20
CA GLU A 34 17.84 2.79 -18.25
C GLU A 34 19.32 3.06 -17.92
N ALA A 35 19.66 4.31 -17.59
CA ALA A 35 21.03 4.67 -17.23
C ALA A 35 21.55 3.93 -15.98
N SER A 36 20.64 3.45 -15.11
CA SER A 36 21.03 2.70 -13.91
C SER A 36 21.55 1.29 -14.22
N TYR A 37 21.17 0.69 -15.35
CA TYR A 37 21.69 -0.62 -15.78
C TYR A 37 23.15 -0.53 -16.26
N ASP A 38 23.52 0.59 -16.87
CA ASP A 38 24.89 0.85 -17.34
C ASP A 38 25.80 1.43 -16.26
N ALA A 39 25.25 1.74 -15.08
CA ALA A 39 25.97 2.34 -13.97
C ALA A 39 27.00 1.35 -13.39
N GLN A 40 28.25 1.50 -13.82
CA GLN A 40 29.34 0.68 -13.32
C GLN A 40 29.64 1.03 -11.84
N PRO A 41 29.73 0.04 -10.93
CA PRO A 41 30.14 0.30 -9.57
C PRO A 41 31.56 0.89 -9.54
N ARG A 42 31.85 1.71 -8.52
CA ARG A 42 33.23 2.16 -8.27
C ARG A 42 34.10 0.92 -8.10
N GLN A 43 35.07 0.71 -9.00
CA GLN A 43 36.14 -0.23 -8.73
C GLN A 43 36.94 0.34 -7.54
N CYS A 44 36.98 -0.39 -6.43
CA CYS A 44 37.89 -0.10 -5.33
C CYS A 44 39.31 -0.42 -5.80
N THR A 45 39.97 0.51 -6.47
CA THR A 45 41.41 0.41 -6.75
C THR A 45 42.16 0.73 -5.46
N GLY A 46 42.53 -0.30 -4.69
CA GLY A 46 43.26 -0.11 -3.44
C GLY A 46 43.60 -1.38 -2.65
N LEU A 47 44.10 -2.43 -3.31
CA LEU A 47 45.04 -3.35 -2.65
C LEU A 47 46.41 -2.64 -2.63
N PRO A 48 47.11 -2.55 -1.47
CA PRO A 48 48.42 -1.93 -1.41
C PRO A 48 49.44 -2.83 -2.11
N GLY A 49 49.96 -2.40 -3.27
CA GLY A 49 51.07 -3.10 -3.95
C GLY A 49 51.17 -2.96 -5.47
N ALA A 50 50.18 -2.37 -6.17
CA ALA A 50 50.27 -2.19 -7.62
C ALA A 50 50.89 -0.83 -7.98
N SER A 51 52.05 -0.90 -8.61
CA SER A 51 52.92 0.19 -9.06
C SER A 51 52.25 1.27 -9.93
N ASP A 52 52.46 2.52 -9.54
CA ASP A 52 52.74 3.72 -10.35
C ASP A 52 52.26 3.75 -11.81
N LYS A 53 50.95 3.96 -11.98
CA LYS A 53 50.30 4.89 -12.93
C LYS A 53 48.78 4.69 -12.84
N ILE A 54 48.22 4.95 -11.66
CA ILE A 54 46.78 4.90 -11.46
C ILE A 54 46.23 6.24 -11.94
N GLU A 55 45.78 6.30 -13.20
CA GLU A 55 44.85 7.35 -13.62
C GLU A 55 43.70 7.35 -12.60
N LYS A 56 43.62 8.43 -11.82
CA LYS A 56 42.51 8.69 -10.90
C LYS A 56 41.27 9.02 -11.73
N THR A 57 40.80 8.06 -12.52
CA THR A 57 39.53 8.16 -13.24
C THR A 57 38.45 7.87 -12.22
N TYR A 58 38.15 8.88 -11.40
CA TYR A 58 36.98 8.86 -10.54
C TYR A 58 35.75 8.74 -11.45
N LYS A 59 35.26 7.51 -11.68
CA LYS A 59 33.94 7.32 -12.30
C LYS A 59 32.94 8.08 -11.43
N LYS A 60 32.28 9.08 -12.04
CA LYS A 60 31.31 9.93 -11.34
C LYS A 60 30.23 9.04 -10.71
N PRO A 61 29.76 9.34 -9.49
CA PRO A 61 28.66 8.58 -8.89
C PRO A 61 27.44 8.64 -9.79
N PHE A 62 26.62 7.58 -9.75
CA PHE A 62 25.36 7.56 -10.48
C PHE A 62 24.51 8.76 -10.06
N ARG A 63 24.00 9.49 -11.06
CA ARG A 63 23.19 10.69 -10.82
C ARG A 63 21.75 10.28 -10.52
N THR A 64 21.45 10.05 -9.25
CA THR A 64 20.08 9.82 -8.77
C THR A 64 19.18 11.00 -9.14
N ILE A 65 18.01 10.72 -9.68
CA ILE A 65 16.98 11.73 -9.95
C ILE A 65 16.14 12.01 -8.71
N TYR A 66 15.62 13.22 -8.60
CA TYR A 66 14.67 13.62 -7.57
C TYR A 66 13.31 13.84 -8.21
N GLU A 67 12.35 12.97 -7.88
CA GLU A 67 10.96 13.12 -8.30
C GLU A 67 10.16 13.83 -7.21
N ASN A 68 9.84 15.09 -7.44
CA ASN A 68 9.02 15.89 -6.52
C ASN A 68 7.58 16.04 -7.02
N MET A 69 7.28 15.61 -8.26
CA MET A 69 5.94 15.73 -8.83
C MET A 69 5.10 14.50 -8.53
N LEU A 70 4.06 14.72 -7.75
CA LEU A 70 3.05 13.71 -7.42
C LEU A 70 1.96 13.69 -8.49
N THR A 71 1.44 12.51 -8.80
CA THR A 71 0.26 12.39 -9.67
C THR A 71 -1.03 12.66 -8.89
N PHE A 72 -1.08 12.19 -7.65
CA PHE A 72 -2.24 12.32 -6.79
C PHE A 72 -1.80 12.24 -5.32
N SER A 73 -2.47 12.98 -4.44
CA SER A 73 -2.24 12.92 -2.99
C SER A 73 -3.54 13.21 -2.25
N THR A 74 -3.88 12.40 -1.26
CA THR A 74 -5.07 12.60 -0.44
C THR A 74 -4.82 12.24 1.02
N ASN A 75 -5.43 12.99 1.93
CA ASN A 75 -5.59 12.67 3.35
C ASN A 75 -7.07 12.48 3.71
N LYS A 76 -7.94 12.25 2.72
CA LYS A 76 -9.40 12.20 2.90
C LYS A 76 -9.93 10.79 3.19
N VAL A 77 -9.06 9.77 3.18
CA VAL A 77 -9.47 8.36 3.37
C VAL A 77 -9.41 7.97 4.84
N HIS A 78 -8.35 8.39 5.53
CA HIS A 78 -8.09 8.05 6.93
C HIS A 78 -7.82 9.33 7.73
N THR A 79 -8.12 9.29 9.02
CA THR A 79 -7.91 10.43 9.94
C THR A 79 -6.60 10.31 10.74
N ASP A 80 -5.84 9.24 10.53
CA ASP A 80 -4.59 8.93 11.23
C ASP A 80 -3.60 8.28 10.25
N TYR A 81 -2.41 7.88 10.73
CA TYR A 81 -1.37 7.29 9.90
C TYR A 81 -1.88 6.11 9.07
N VAL A 82 -1.33 5.96 7.88
CA VAL A 82 -1.66 4.87 6.98
C VAL A 82 -0.50 3.89 6.97
N ASP A 83 -0.69 2.72 7.58
CA ASP A 83 0.37 1.74 7.83
C ASP A 83 0.41 0.61 6.79
N CYS A 84 -0.64 0.45 5.99
CA CYS A 84 -0.69 -0.56 4.95
C CYS A 84 -1.48 -0.07 3.72
N VAL A 85 -0.93 -0.34 2.53
CA VAL A 85 -1.54 -0.04 1.23
C VAL A 85 -1.24 -1.16 0.24
N GLN A 86 -2.20 -1.50 -0.62
CA GLN A 86 -2.02 -2.47 -1.72
C GLN A 86 -2.94 -2.07 -2.89
N PHE A 87 -2.52 -2.38 -4.12
CA PHE A 87 -3.41 -2.27 -5.29
C PHE A 87 -4.31 -3.50 -5.40
N VAL A 88 -5.53 -3.27 -5.90
CA VAL A 88 -6.49 -4.29 -6.34
C VAL A 88 -6.99 -3.87 -7.72
N GLY A 89 -6.36 -4.39 -8.77
CA GLY A 89 -6.46 -3.78 -10.10
C GLY A 89 -6.04 -2.30 -10.05
N ASP A 90 -6.93 -1.41 -10.51
CA ASP A 90 -6.77 0.05 -10.43
C ASP A 90 -7.27 0.68 -9.11
N LEU A 91 -7.86 -0.11 -8.23
CA LEU A 91 -8.34 0.32 -6.91
C LEU A 91 -7.21 0.24 -5.88
N ILE A 92 -7.40 0.93 -4.76
CA ILE A 92 -6.45 0.97 -3.64
C ILE A 92 -7.14 0.45 -2.39
N LEU A 93 -6.55 -0.57 -1.77
CA LEU A 93 -6.79 -0.92 -0.38
C LEU A 93 -5.84 -0.11 0.51
N SER A 94 -6.35 0.38 1.62
CA SER A 94 -5.53 1.08 2.61
C SER A 94 -6.09 0.94 4.02
N LYS A 95 -5.20 0.95 5.02
CA LYS A 95 -5.55 0.78 6.43
C LYS A 95 -4.90 1.86 7.29
N SER A 96 -5.62 2.22 8.34
CA SER A 96 -5.16 2.99 9.50
C SER A 96 -5.61 2.27 10.79
N ILE A 97 -5.71 2.96 11.94
CA ILE A 97 -6.16 2.38 13.22
C ILE A 97 -7.66 2.38 13.46
N ALA A 98 -8.46 2.81 12.49
CA ALA A 98 -9.90 2.90 12.64
C ALA A 98 -10.62 1.54 12.50
N ASP A 99 -9.97 0.43 12.86
CA ASP A 99 -10.57 -0.92 12.86
C ASP A 99 -11.23 -1.30 11.51
N LYS A 100 -10.64 -0.81 10.41
CA LYS A 100 -11.11 -1.09 9.05
C LYS A 100 -10.01 -1.01 8.01
N VAL A 101 -10.19 -1.78 6.93
CA VAL A 101 -9.50 -1.56 5.64
C VAL A 101 -10.50 -0.91 4.68
N VAL A 102 -10.07 0.09 3.92
CA VAL A 102 -10.92 0.81 2.96
C VAL A 102 -10.46 0.51 1.54
N LEU A 103 -11.39 0.09 0.68
CA LEU A 103 -11.23 0.02 -0.77
C LEU A 103 -11.77 1.30 -1.40
N TRP A 104 -10.93 1.97 -2.19
CA TRP A 104 -11.28 3.26 -2.78
C TRP A 104 -10.50 3.50 -4.08
N LYS A 105 -10.84 4.56 -4.79
CA LYS A 105 -10.07 5.07 -5.93
C LYS A 105 -10.04 6.60 -5.95
N PRO A 106 -9.03 7.23 -6.57
CA PRO A 106 -9.07 8.66 -6.87
C PRO A 106 -10.33 9.02 -7.66
N ASP A 107 -10.99 10.11 -7.28
CA ASP A 107 -12.04 10.69 -8.10
C ASP A 107 -11.40 11.53 -9.21
N LEU A 108 -11.35 10.95 -10.40
CA LEU A 108 -10.83 11.61 -11.60
C LEU A 108 -11.91 12.32 -12.42
N THR A 109 -13.18 12.12 -12.06
CA THR A 109 -14.35 12.69 -12.74
C THR A 109 -14.74 14.05 -12.17
N SER A 110 -14.43 14.30 -10.90
CA SER A 110 -14.56 15.62 -10.29
C SER A 110 -13.80 16.67 -11.13
N PRO A 111 -14.45 17.79 -11.53
CA PRO A 111 -13.73 18.90 -12.14
C PRO A 111 -12.59 19.33 -11.21
N ARG A 112 -11.45 19.73 -11.79
CA ARG A 112 -10.39 20.35 -10.98
C ARG A 112 -11.03 21.53 -10.24
N ASN A 113 -10.95 21.51 -8.92
CA ASN A 113 -11.59 22.52 -8.09
C ASN A 113 -10.82 23.84 -8.27
N ILE A 114 -11.17 24.61 -9.30
CA ILE A 114 -10.58 25.92 -9.59
C ILE A 114 -11.00 26.94 -8.53
N ASN A 115 -12.07 26.68 -7.79
CA ASN A 115 -12.63 27.62 -6.82
C ASN A 115 -12.57 27.06 -5.39
N SER A 116 -11.49 27.35 -4.67
CA SER A 116 -11.60 27.51 -3.22
C SER A 116 -10.84 28.76 -2.80
N ASN A 117 -11.61 29.79 -2.44
CA ASN A 117 -11.14 31.02 -1.81
C ASN A 117 -10.49 30.73 -0.45
N SER A 118 -9.26 30.25 -0.47
CA SER A 118 -8.42 30.16 0.72
C SER A 118 -6.98 30.55 0.37
N SER A 119 -6.54 31.63 1.02
CA SER A 119 -5.25 32.36 0.95
C SER A 119 -5.03 33.30 -0.24
N LYS A 120 -5.35 34.58 0.00
CA LYS A 120 -4.55 35.71 -0.49
C LYS A 120 -3.14 35.60 0.12
N THR A 121 -2.12 35.41 -0.71
CA THR A 121 -0.68 35.77 -0.56
C THR A 121 0.09 35.03 -1.68
N CYS A 122 1.01 35.57 -2.48
CA CYS A 122 1.49 36.92 -2.74
C CYS A 122 1.60 37.05 -4.27
N SER A 123 1.18 38.19 -4.82
CA SER A 123 1.59 38.61 -6.16
C SER A 123 3.10 38.82 -6.17
N ASN A 124 3.81 38.20 -7.10
CA ASN A 124 4.97 38.79 -7.76
C ASN A 124 5.19 38.14 -9.13
N ASN A 125 4.99 38.98 -10.15
CA ASN A 125 5.43 38.96 -11.55
C ASN A 125 6.15 37.73 -12.12
N GLY A 126 5.63 37.27 -13.27
CA GLY A 126 6.46 36.81 -14.39
C GLY A 126 6.69 35.31 -14.49
N GLY A 127 5.66 34.55 -14.87
CA GLY A 127 5.81 33.17 -15.34
C GLY A 127 4.48 32.42 -15.34
N ASN A 128 3.98 32.05 -16.52
CA ASN A 128 2.82 31.16 -16.69
C ASN A 128 3.14 29.75 -16.20
N THR A 129 3.26 29.54 -14.89
CA THR A 129 3.23 28.21 -14.28
C THR A 129 1.84 28.06 -13.69
N GLN A 130 0.92 27.44 -14.43
CA GLN A 130 -0.38 27.06 -13.88
C GLN A 130 -0.11 26.21 -12.63
N ASN A 131 -0.34 26.76 -11.44
CA ASN A 131 -0.42 26.03 -10.18
C ASN A 131 -1.62 25.07 -10.26
N GLN A 132 -1.45 23.95 -10.99
CA GLN A 132 -2.44 22.90 -11.05
C GLN A 132 -2.47 22.22 -9.69
N ARG A 133 -3.37 22.67 -8.80
CA ARG A 133 -3.67 21.96 -7.56
C ARG A 133 -3.94 20.49 -7.89
N LEU A 134 -3.17 19.61 -7.26
CA LEU A 134 -3.31 18.17 -7.42
C LEU A 134 -4.74 17.75 -7.03
N ARG A 135 -5.30 16.82 -7.81
CA ARG A 135 -6.56 16.17 -7.44
C ARG A 135 -6.35 15.45 -6.10
N ASN A 136 -7.33 15.56 -5.20
CA ASN A 136 -7.29 14.92 -3.88
C ASN A 136 -8.61 14.25 -3.46
N ASN A 137 -9.65 14.35 -4.29
CA ASN A 137 -10.95 13.72 -4.03
C ASN A 137 -10.84 12.20 -4.23
N VAL A 138 -11.64 11.46 -3.47
CA VAL A 138 -11.67 10.00 -3.43
C VAL A 138 -13.10 9.50 -3.52
N ILE A 139 -13.27 8.32 -4.11
CA ILE A 139 -14.52 7.57 -4.07
C ILE A 139 -14.26 6.35 -3.19
N ALA A 140 -14.81 6.35 -1.99
CA ALA A 140 -14.83 5.17 -1.12
C ALA A 140 -15.83 4.15 -1.68
N LEU A 141 -15.40 2.91 -1.86
CA LEU A 141 -16.20 1.84 -2.48
C LEU A 141 -16.69 0.84 -1.43
N ARG A 142 -15.81 0.47 -0.50
CA ARG A 142 -16.13 -0.53 0.54
C ARG A 142 -15.24 -0.38 1.77
N GLU A 143 -15.80 -0.70 2.93
CA GLU A 143 -15.07 -0.85 4.18
C GLU A 143 -15.11 -2.31 4.65
N PHE A 144 -13.97 -2.81 5.11
CA PHE A 144 -13.79 -4.14 5.70
C PHE A 144 -13.50 -3.96 7.19
N SER A 145 -14.56 -3.93 7.99
CA SER A 145 -14.47 -3.64 9.43
C SER A 145 -14.12 -4.89 10.23
N LEU A 146 -13.18 -4.75 11.17
CA LEU A 146 -12.75 -5.79 12.09
C LEU A 146 -12.53 -5.22 13.49
N LYS A 147 -12.54 -6.07 14.51
CA LYS A 147 -12.27 -5.64 15.89
C LYS A 147 -10.80 -5.80 16.24
N HIS A 148 -10.36 -4.99 17.20
CA HIS A 148 -9.05 -5.14 17.86
C HIS A 148 -7.86 -4.94 16.92
N CYS A 149 -8.00 -4.05 15.94
CA CYS A 149 -7.00 -3.71 14.94
C CYS A 149 -6.57 -2.22 15.03
N GLY A 150 -6.80 -1.58 16.18
CA GLY A 150 -6.51 -0.18 16.47
C GLY A 150 -5.07 0.12 16.91
N ILE A 151 -4.13 -0.78 16.62
CA ILE A 151 -2.70 -0.59 16.87
C ILE A 151 -1.94 -0.45 15.55
N TRP A 152 -0.77 0.19 15.60
CA TRP A 152 0.09 0.42 14.43
C TRP A 152 0.65 -0.85 13.82
N PHE A 153 1.03 -0.76 12.55
CA PHE A 153 1.83 -1.76 11.83
C PHE A 153 1.19 -3.15 11.81
N ILE A 154 -0.09 -3.22 11.46
CA ILE A 154 -0.75 -4.47 11.07
C ILE A 154 -0.95 -4.46 9.56
N ARG A 155 -0.25 -5.36 8.86
CA ARG A 155 -0.28 -5.48 7.40
C ARG A 155 -1.33 -6.49 6.97
N PHE A 156 -2.29 -6.02 6.16
CA PHE A 156 -3.18 -6.90 5.42
C PHE A 156 -2.49 -7.44 4.17
N ASN A 157 -3.10 -8.45 3.56
CA ASN A 157 -2.71 -8.94 2.24
C ASN A 157 -3.96 -9.29 1.42
N ALA A 158 -4.02 -8.79 0.18
CA ALA A 158 -4.89 -9.35 -0.84
C ALA A 158 -4.15 -10.45 -1.62
N ASP A 159 -4.86 -11.52 -1.99
CA ASP A 159 -4.32 -12.64 -2.78
C ASP A 159 -3.93 -12.21 -4.20
N ALA A 160 -3.25 -13.10 -4.93
CA ALA A 160 -2.70 -12.80 -6.26
C ALA A 160 -3.76 -12.36 -7.27
N ASP A 161 -4.95 -12.99 -7.21
CA ASP A 161 -6.10 -12.66 -8.08
C ASP A 161 -6.92 -11.47 -7.54
N CYS A 162 -6.54 -10.90 -6.40
CA CYS A 162 -7.26 -9.82 -5.71
C CYS A 162 -8.75 -10.14 -5.42
N ARG A 163 -9.05 -11.41 -5.14
CA ARG A 163 -10.39 -11.91 -4.77
C ARG A 163 -10.61 -11.95 -3.27
N MET A 164 -9.56 -12.22 -2.51
CA MET A 164 -9.59 -12.36 -1.07
C MET A 164 -8.71 -11.31 -0.39
N LEU A 165 -9.18 -10.79 0.74
CA LEU A 165 -8.43 -9.91 1.63
C LEU A 165 -8.32 -10.60 2.98
N ALA A 166 -7.12 -10.69 3.53
CA ALA A 166 -6.88 -11.15 4.90
C ALA A 166 -6.18 -10.07 5.73
N ILE A 167 -6.56 -9.98 7.01
CA ILE A 167 -5.87 -9.14 8.00
C ILE A 167 -5.98 -9.74 9.40
N GLY A 168 -4.86 -9.71 10.13
CA GLY A 168 -4.78 -10.09 11.53
C GLY A 168 -5.24 -9.00 12.50
N ASN A 169 -5.36 -9.34 13.79
CA ASN A 169 -5.65 -8.37 14.84
C ASN A 169 -4.75 -8.58 16.08
N SER A 170 -4.92 -7.73 17.10
CA SER A 170 -4.15 -7.77 18.35
C SER A 170 -4.51 -8.92 19.29
N ARG A 171 -5.42 -9.81 18.88
CA ARG A 171 -5.93 -10.94 19.67
C ARG A 171 -5.69 -12.30 19.00
N GLY A 172 -4.78 -12.38 18.04
CA GLY A 172 -4.45 -13.64 17.36
C GLY A 172 -5.48 -14.13 16.35
N SER A 173 -6.50 -13.33 16.04
CA SER A 173 -7.51 -13.69 15.04
C SER A 173 -7.19 -13.06 13.69
N ILE A 174 -7.56 -13.77 12.62
CA ILE A 174 -7.42 -13.30 11.24
C ILE A 174 -8.80 -13.28 10.61
N MET A 175 -9.17 -12.15 10.02
CA MET A 175 -10.43 -12.02 9.29
C MET A 175 -10.12 -12.06 7.80
N VAL A 176 -10.95 -12.79 7.05
CA VAL A 176 -10.83 -12.96 5.60
C VAL A 176 -12.13 -12.50 4.95
N TRP A 177 -12.06 -11.70 3.88
CA TRP A 177 -13.19 -11.27 3.08
C TRP A 177 -13.00 -11.64 1.62
N LYS A 178 -14.12 -11.88 0.92
CA LYS A 178 -14.17 -11.79 -0.54
C LYS A 178 -14.35 -10.32 -0.94
N ILE A 179 -13.44 -9.80 -1.76
CA ILE A 179 -13.37 -8.38 -2.12
C ILE A 179 -14.59 -7.95 -2.97
N ASP A 180 -15.01 -8.79 -3.91
CA ASP A 180 -16.09 -8.46 -4.86
C ASP A 180 -17.51 -8.75 -4.35
N THR A 181 -17.66 -9.28 -3.14
CA THR A 181 -18.99 -9.60 -2.60
C THR A 181 -19.73 -8.31 -2.25
N GLN A 182 -20.86 -8.07 -2.92
CA GLN A 182 -21.73 -6.93 -2.60
C GLN A 182 -22.20 -7.02 -1.14
N SER A 183 -22.07 -5.91 -0.42
CA SER A 183 -22.39 -5.75 1.01
C SER A 183 -23.82 -6.17 1.40
N SER A 184 -24.72 -6.25 0.42
CA SER A 184 -26.14 -6.60 0.56
C SER A 184 -26.41 -8.10 0.62
N LEU A 185 -25.44 -8.97 0.30
CA LEU A 185 -25.65 -10.41 0.34
C LEU A 185 -25.29 -10.98 1.73
N PRO A 186 -26.20 -11.74 2.39
CA PRO A 186 -25.89 -12.36 3.66
C PRO A 186 -24.80 -13.41 3.48
N LEU A 187 -23.65 -13.19 4.13
CA LEU A 187 -22.60 -14.20 4.23
C LEU A 187 -22.97 -15.15 5.38
N LEU A 188 -22.84 -16.46 5.12
CA LEU A 188 -22.90 -17.48 6.15
C LEU A 188 -21.56 -17.45 6.89
N SER A 189 -21.54 -16.82 8.06
CA SER A 189 -20.40 -16.94 8.98
C SER A 189 -20.60 -18.14 9.90
N VAL A 190 -19.56 -18.94 10.08
CA VAL A 190 -19.50 -19.98 11.11
C VAL A 190 -18.59 -19.47 12.21
N GLU A 191 -19.16 -19.08 13.33
CA GLU A 191 -18.43 -18.64 14.52
C GLU A 191 -18.77 -19.64 15.64
N GLY A 192 -17.77 -20.37 16.15
CA GLY A 192 -17.97 -21.39 17.18
C GLY A 192 -18.94 -22.53 16.81
N GLY A 193 -18.96 -22.95 15.54
CA GLY A 193 -19.83 -24.04 15.05
C GLY A 193 -21.30 -23.67 14.83
N LYS A 194 -21.72 -22.42 15.10
CA LYS A 194 -23.07 -21.94 14.81
C LYS A 194 -23.11 -21.13 13.51
N LYS A 195 -23.99 -21.51 12.60
CA LYS A 195 -24.25 -20.75 11.35
C LYS A 195 -25.07 -19.50 11.69
N THR A 196 -24.49 -18.32 11.52
CA THR A 196 -25.20 -17.04 11.63
C THR A 196 -25.19 -16.33 10.28
N LYS A 197 -26.35 -15.80 9.86
CA LYS A 197 -26.43 -14.93 8.68
C LYS A 197 -26.03 -13.52 9.12
N LYS A 198 -24.88 -13.04 8.65
CA LYS A 198 -24.47 -11.64 8.86
C LYS A 198 -24.40 -10.94 7.52
N VAL A 199 -25.17 -9.88 7.37
CA VAL A 199 -25.08 -8.96 6.22
C VAL A 199 -23.81 -8.12 6.42
N GLY A 200 -22.96 -8.03 5.39
CA GLY A 200 -21.72 -7.21 5.44
C GLY A 200 -20.58 -7.75 6.32
N GLY A 201 -20.57 -9.05 6.64
CA GLY A 201 -19.54 -9.68 7.47
C GLY A 201 -18.25 -10.09 6.71
N TYR A 202 -17.27 -10.58 7.47
CA TYR A 202 -16.13 -11.33 6.90
C TYR A 202 -16.60 -12.69 6.35
N PHE A 203 -15.89 -13.20 5.36
CA PHE A 203 -16.09 -14.54 4.80
C PHE A 203 -15.67 -15.63 5.79
N ALA A 204 -14.53 -15.44 6.47
CA ALA A 204 -14.05 -16.36 7.50
C ALA A 204 -13.34 -15.60 8.63
N SER A 205 -13.38 -16.18 9.83
CA SER A 205 -12.54 -15.80 10.98
C SER A 205 -11.70 -17.01 11.35
N LEU A 206 -10.39 -16.85 11.31
CA LEU A 206 -9.41 -17.89 11.61
C LEU A 206 -8.83 -17.59 12.99
N SER A 207 -9.00 -18.53 13.92
CA SER A 207 -8.52 -18.39 15.29
C SER A 207 -8.18 -19.75 15.89
N ASN A 208 -7.17 -19.77 16.75
CA ASN A 208 -6.77 -20.96 17.49
C ASN A 208 -6.56 -20.57 18.96
N GLN A 209 -6.91 -21.46 19.89
CA GLN A 209 -6.79 -21.21 21.33
C GLN A 209 -5.36 -20.89 21.81
N HIS A 210 -4.36 -21.25 21.01
CA HIS A 210 -2.95 -20.96 21.27
C HIS A 210 -2.42 -19.78 20.44
N CYS A 211 -3.20 -19.27 19.48
CA CYS A 211 -2.87 -18.05 18.72
C CYS A 211 -3.53 -16.86 19.42
N ASN A 212 -2.83 -16.29 20.40
CA ASN A 212 -3.36 -15.21 21.24
C ASN A 212 -2.57 -13.90 21.12
N SER A 213 -1.42 -13.93 20.45
CA SER A 213 -0.57 -12.75 20.24
C SER A 213 -0.99 -11.94 19.01
N THR A 214 -0.56 -10.69 18.92
CA THR A 214 -0.87 -9.80 17.80
C THR A 214 -0.38 -10.41 16.48
N VAL A 215 -1.28 -10.60 15.52
CA VAL A 215 -0.91 -10.98 14.15
C VAL A 215 -0.52 -9.73 13.38
N ARG A 216 0.77 -9.56 13.12
CA ARG A 216 1.34 -8.37 12.46
C ARG A 216 1.22 -8.39 10.95
N MET A 217 1.23 -9.57 10.37
CA MET A 217 1.25 -9.75 8.93
C MET A 217 0.63 -11.09 8.59
N VAL A 218 -0.06 -11.10 7.47
CA VAL A 218 -0.55 -12.31 6.82
C VAL A 218 -0.07 -12.35 5.37
N SER A 219 0.02 -13.53 4.77
CA SER A 219 0.37 -13.73 3.37
C SER A 219 -0.35 -14.93 2.81
N PHE A 220 -1.09 -14.75 1.72
CA PHE A 220 -1.61 -15.86 0.93
C PHE A 220 -0.50 -16.58 0.19
N SER A 221 -0.67 -17.88 -0.06
CA SER A 221 0.06 -18.57 -1.13
C SER A 221 -0.39 -18.04 -2.50
N PRO A 222 0.42 -18.16 -3.57
CA PRO A 222 0.04 -17.69 -4.90
C PRO A 222 -1.26 -18.27 -5.44
N ASP A 223 -1.60 -19.50 -5.06
CA ASP A 223 -2.85 -20.19 -5.42
C ASP A 223 -4.00 -19.96 -4.42
N ALA A 224 -3.76 -19.12 -3.41
CA ALA A 224 -4.67 -18.79 -2.32
C ALA A 224 -5.20 -19.98 -1.50
N LYS A 225 -4.55 -21.16 -1.57
CA LYS A 225 -4.93 -22.35 -0.81
C LYS A 225 -4.37 -22.39 0.61
N SER A 226 -3.34 -21.61 0.89
CA SER A 226 -2.77 -21.47 2.22
C SER A 226 -2.65 -20.00 2.62
N LEU A 227 -2.72 -19.74 3.91
CA LEU A 227 -2.47 -18.43 4.51
C LEU A 227 -1.48 -18.60 5.66
N ILE A 228 -0.39 -17.84 5.62
CA ILE A 228 0.59 -17.74 6.69
C ILE A 228 0.36 -16.46 7.49
N ALA A 229 0.55 -16.52 8.80
CA ALA A 229 0.49 -15.38 9.70
C ALA A 229 1.68 -15.37 10.66
N THR A 230 2.20 -14.18 10.96
CA THR A 230 3.33 -13.98 11.88
C THR A 230 2.93 -13.10 13.05
N CYS A 231 3.32 -13.49 14.26
CA CYS A 231 2.87 -12.87 15.51
C CYS A 231 4.00 -12.21 16.32
N ASP A 232 3.64 -11.31 17.25
CA ASP A 232 4.60 -10.62 18.15
C ASP A 232 5.34 -11.57 19.11
N ASP A 233 4.78 -12.75 19.39
CA ASP A 233 5.36 -13.78 20.25
C ASP A 233 6.32 -14.73 19.49
N SER A 234 6.75 -14.32 18.29
CA SER A 234 7.61 -15.11 17.39
C SER A 234 6.97 -16.40 16.87
N THR A 235 5.65 -16.57 17.02
CA THR A 235 4.95 -17.72 16.42
C THR A 235 4.57 -17.46 14.95
N VAL A 236 4.47 -18.56 14.20
CA VAL A 236 4.00 -18.57 12.81
C VAL A 236 2.83 -19.55 12.70
N TRP A 237 1.74 -19.10 12.09
CA TRP A 237 0.52 -19.89 11.92
C TRP A 237 0.26 -20.14 10.45
N LYS A 238 -0.07 -21.38 10.09
CA LYS A 238 -0.50 -21.77 8.75
C LYS A 238 -1.94 -22.24 8.78
N TRP A 239 -2.73 -21.71 7.87
CA TRP A 239 -4.10 -22.12 7.61
C TRP A 239 -4.18 -22.66 6.19
N ASP A 240 -4.79 -23.82 6.02
CA ASP A 240 -5.06 -24.40 4.70
C ASP A 240 -6.57 -24.34 4.41
N ALA A 241 -6.92 -23.97 3.19
CA ALA A 241 -8.29 -24.00 2.72
C ALA A 241 -8.77 -25.46 2.64
N ILE A 242 -9.98 -25.71 3.12
CA ILE A 242 -10.63 -27.02 3.00
C ILE A 242 -11.28 -27.05 1.61
N ASN A 243 -10.92 -28.04 0.80
CA ASN A 243 -11.53 -28.29 -0.51
C ASN A 243 -13.01 -28.67 -0.39
#